data_AF-A0A200QS48-F1
#
_entry.id   AF-A0A200QS48-F1
#
_cell.length_a   1.000
_cell.length_b   1.000
_cell.length_c   1.000
_cell.angle_alpha   90.00
_cell.angle_beta   90.00
_cell.angle_gamma   90.00
#
_symmetry.space_group_name_H-M   'P 1'
#
loop_
_entity.id
_entity.type
_entity.pdbx_description
1 polymer ?
#
loop_
_entity_poly.entity_id
_entity_poly.type
_entity_poly.pdbx_seq_one_letter_code
_entity_poly.pdbx_strand_id
1 'polypeptide(L)'
;MAAGKLNTLLQLAVVVILITLLCGFSSVWSQQYLKVHVYVNNNLYPGTDMWVHCKSEDEDLGAHKVAYDMDFAWTSHIKIDWDTTKFVCHIWWWDSKGQMVDGFFDIYKSTRDIYDCTYECHRFVKPDGIYFLVNDTIKFTNPWPE
;
A
#
# COMPACT_ATOMS: atom_id res chain seq x y z
N MET A 1 3.90 68.40 -6.70
CA MET A 1 2.74 67.47 -6.72
C MET A 1 3.06 66.11 -7.36
N ALA A 2 4.00 66.00 -8.30
CA ALA A 2 4.38 64.73 -8.95
C ALA A 2 5.22 63.77 -8.08
N ALA A 3 6.17 64.28 -7.28
CA ALA A 3 7.06 63.46 -6.45
C ALA A 3 6.33 62.68 -5.34
N GLY A 4 5.29 63.26 -4.73
CA GLY A 4 4.46 62.59 -3.73
C GLY A 4 3.67 61.40 -4.31
N LYS A 5 3.15 61.55 -5.54
CA LYS A 5 2.46 60.48 -6.27
C LYS A 5 3.40 59.32 -6.63
N LEU A 6 4.62 59.63 -7.06
CA LEU A 6 5.64 58.62 -7.38
C LEU A 6 6.04 57.80 -6.14
N ASN A 7 6.23 58.46 -4.99
CA ASN A 7 6.57 57.79 -3.74
C ASN A 7 5.43 56.88 -3.24
N THR A 8 4.17 57.32 -3.33
CA THR A 8 3.01 56.47 -3.01
C THR A 8 2.86 55.27 -3.95
N LEU A 9 3.18 55.44 -5.25
CA LEU A 9 3.15 54.34 -6.21
C LEU A 9 4.25 53.31 -5.93
N LEU A 10 5.46 53.76 -5.57
CA LEU A 10 6.56 52.91 -5.14
C LEU A 10 6.21 52.11 -3.87
N GLN A 11 5.61 52.75 -2.88
CA GLN A 11 5.19 52.08 -1.65
C GLN A 11 4.10 51.02 -1.91
N LEU A 12 3.10 51.34 -2.73
CA LEU A 12 2.07 50.38 -3.13
C LEU A 12 2.66 49.18 -3.88
N ALA A 13 3.61 49.42 -4.79
CA ALA A 13 4.29 48.35 -5.52
C ALA A 13 5.08 47.42 -4.58
N VAL A 14 5.79 47.96 -3.59
CA VAL A 14 6.54 47.16 -2.59
C VAL A 14 5.59 46.32 -1.73
N VAL A 15 4.45 46.88 -1.32
CA VAL A 15 3.45 46.14 -0.53
C VAL A 15 2.84 45.00 -1.34
N VAL A 16 2.51 45.23 -2.62
CA VAL A 16 2.00 44.18 -3.52
C VAL A 16 3.04 43.07 -3.71
N ILE A 17 4.32 43.43 -3.92
CA ILE A 17 5.40 42.45 -4.06
C ILE A 17 5.55 41.61 -2.77
N LEU A 18 5.51 42.23 -1.59
CA LEU A 18 5.57 41.53 -0.30
C LEU A 18 4.37 40.59 -0.09
N ILE A 19 3.16 41.03 -0.45
CA ILE A 19 1.95 40.18 -0.38
C ILE A 19 2.07 39.00 -1.35
N THR A 20 2.57 39.20 -2.57
CA THR A 20 2.79 38.09 -3.51
C THR A 20 3.87 37.11 -3.05
N LEU A 21 4.91 37.57 -2.36
CA LEU A 21 5.94 36.70 -1.76
C LEU A 21 5.40 35.91 -0.56
N LEU A 22 4.48 36.51 0.22
CA LEU A 22 3.80 35.85 1.35
C LEU A 22 2.73 34.83 0.90
N CYS A 23 2.02 35.11 -0.20
CA CYS A 23 1.02 34.21 -0.77
C CYS A 23 1.60 33.19 -1.77
N GLY A 24 2.85 33.39 -2.23
CA GLY A 24 3.55 32.53 -3.19
C GLY A 24 3.95 31.15 -2.66
N PHE A 25 3.74 30.88 -1.37
CA PHE A 25 3.89 29.57 -0.76
C PHE A 25 2.57 28.79 -0.69
N SER A 26 1.70 28.90 -1.70
CA SER A 26 0.82 27.77 -2.00
C SER A 26 1.68 26.71 -2.68
N SER A 27 2.52 26.02 -1.91
CA SER A 27 3.08 24.76 -2.33
C SER A 27 1.89 23.88 -2.71
N VAL A 28 1.65 23.72 -4.01
CA VAL A 28 0.82 22.64 -4.52
C VAL A 28 1.66 21.40 -4.24
N TRP A 29 1.50 20.83 -3.05
CA TRP A 29 2.01 19.50 -2.75
C TRP A 29 1.21 18.58 -3.68
N SER A 30 1.68 18.36 -4.90
CA SER A 30 1.21 17.23 -5.67
C SER A 30 1.60 16.02 -4.83
N GLN A 31 0.62 15.45 -4.13
CA GLN A 31 0.86 14.22 -3.39
C GLN A 31 1.25 13.19 -4.44
N GLN A 32 2.55 12.89 -4.51
CA GLN A 32 3.04 11.84 -5.38
C GLN A 32 2.62 10.53 -4.74
N TYR A 33 1.84 9.76 -5.49
CA TYR A 33 1.42 8.42 -5.10
C TYR A 33 2.19 7.41 -5.93
N LEU A 34 2.73 6.40 -5.27
CA LEU A 34 3.27 5.21 -5.93
C LEU A 34 2.18 4.15 -5.99
N LYS A 35 2.08 3.48 -7.13
CA LYS A 35 1.20 2.32 -7.29
C LYS A 35 1.98 1.08 -6.89
N VAL A 36 1.40 0.30 -5.99
CA VAL A 36 1.93 -1.01 -5.60
C VAL A 36 0.89 -2.06 -5.91
N HIS A 37 1.29 -3.09 -6.63
CA HIS A 37 0.48 -4.25 -6.93
C HIS A 37 0.82 -5.35 -5.94
N VAL A 38 -0.18 -5.91 -5.27
CA VAL A 38 0.00 -6.99 -4.29
C VAL A 38 -0.72 -8.22 -4.80
N TYR A 39 -0.03 -9.37 -4.80
CA TYR A 39 -0.53 -10.65 -5.26
C TYR A 39 -0.42 -11.66 -4.14
N VAL A 40 -1.53 -12.33 -3.84
CA VAL A 40 -1.62 -13.45 -2.89
C VAL A 40 -1.98 -14.69 -3.68
N ASN A 41 -0.95 -15.49 -3.97
CA ASN A 41 -1.06 -16.71 -4.72
C ASN A 41 -1.47 -17.87 -3.80
N ASN A 42 -2.45 -18.65 -4.24
CA ASN A 42 -2.78 -19.92 -3.61
C ASN A 42 -1.79 -20.99 -4.08
N ASN A 43 -0.75 -21.23 -3.29
CA ASN A 43 0.26 -22.27 -3.52
C ASN A 43 0.13 -23.43 -2.51
N LEU A 44 -1.11 -23.78 -2.18
CA LEU A 44 -1.45 -24.96 -1.39
C LEU A 44 -1.31 -26.24 -2.22
N TYR A 45 -2.17 -27.24 -2.02
CA TYR A 45 -2.19 -28.45 -2.83
C TYR A 45 -3.06 -28.27 -4.08
N PRO A 46 -2.75 -28.96 -5.19
CA PRO A 46 -3.61 -28.99 -6.37
C PRO A 46 -5.07 -29.30 -6.02
N GLY A 47 -6.00 -28.50 -6.54
CA GLY A 47 -7.43 -28.63 -6.28
C GLY A 47 -7.91 -28.13 -4.91
N THR A 48 -7.03 -27.51 -4.11
CA THR A 48 -7.41 -26.87 -2.84
C THR A 48 -7.78 -25.41 -3.09
N ASP A 49 -9.00 -25.05 -2.74
CA ASP A 49 -9.43 -23.66 -2.75
C ASP A 49 -8.99 -22.96 -1.46
N MET A 50 -8.42 -21.79 -1.62
CA MET A 50 -8.09 -20.87 -0.52
C MET A 50 -9.16 -19.80 -0.46
N TRP A 51 -9.46 -19.32 0.75
CA TRP A 51 -10.22 -18.10 0.93
C TRP A 51 -9.33 -17.03 1.55
N VAL A 52 -9.57 -15.79 1.14
CA VAL A 52 -8.81 -14.63 1.61
C VAL A 52 -9.76 -13.45 1.80
N HIS A 53 -9.65 -12.78 2.94
CA HIS A 53 -10.32 -11.52 3.22
C HIS A 53 -9.31 -10.50 3.72
N CYS A 54 -9.01 -9.51 2.89
CA CYS A 54 -8.02 -8.47 3.19
C CYS A 54 -8.69 -7.14 3.48
N LYS A 55 -8.17 -6.41 4.47
CA LYS A 55 -8.57 -5.04 4.76
C LYS A 55 -7.41 -4.18 5.24
N SER A 56 -7.48 -2.90 4.96
CA SER A 56 -6.67 -1.85 5.58
C SER A 56 -7.50 -1.03 6.55
N GLU A 57 -6.97 0.12 7.01
CA GLU A 57 -7.72 1.04 7.87
C GLU A 57 -8.94 1.65 7.17
N ASP A 58 -8.78 2.03 5.90
CA ASP A 58 -9.79 2.77 5.14
C ASP A 58 -10.52 1.92 4.09
N GLU A 59 -9.98 0.75 3.74
CA GLU A 59 -10.46 -0.05 2.60
C GLU A 59 -10.61 -1.53 2.98
N ASP A 60 -11.80 -2.07 2.79
CA ASP A 60 -12.08 -3.50 2.89
C ASP A 60 -12.20 -4.10 1.47
N LEU A 61 -11.33 -5.04 1.13
CA LEU A 61 -11.30 -5.68 -0.19
C LEU A 61 -12.30 -6.84 -0.29
N GLY A 62 -12.93 -7.21 0.82
CA GLY A 62 -13.90 -8.31 0.92
C GLY A 62 -13.26 -9.69 0.92
N ALA A 63 -14.11 -10.71 1.08
CA ALA A 63 -13.73 -12.11 1.05
C ALA A 63 -13.82 -12.68 -0.37
N HIS A 64 -12.79 -13.42 -0.78
CA HIS A 64 -12.67 -14.02 -2.11
C HIS A 64 -12.25 -15.48 -2.00
N LYS A 65 -12.78 -16.30 -2.91
CA LYS A 65 -12.35 -17.68 -3.11
C LYS A 65 -11.32 -17.71 -4.24
N VAL A 66 -10.17 -18.32 -3.99
CA VAL A 66 -9.01 -18.37 -4.88
C VAL A 66 -8.67 -19.83 -5.15
N ALA A 67 -8.82 -20.24 -6.41
CA ALA A 67 -8.47 -21.60 -6.83
C ALA A 67 -6.95 -21.82 -6.73
N TYR A 68 -6.53 -23.09 -6.71
CA TYR A 68 -5.11 -23.46 -6.74
C TYR A 68 -4.38 -22.78 -7.91
N ASP A 69 -3.17 -22.28 -7.63
CA ASP A 69 -2.27 -21.59 -8.57
C ASP A 69 -2.81 -20.27 -9.14
N MET A 70 -3.91 -19.75 -8.58
CA MET A 70 -4.48 -18.45 -8.92
C MET A 70 -4.11 -17.39 -7.88
N ASP A 71 -4.15 -16.14 -8.33
CA ASP A 71 -3.88 -14.97 -7.48
C ASP A 71 -5.18 -14.27 -7.07
N PHE A 72 -5.23 -13.87 -5.81
CA PHE A 72 -6.00 -12.70 -5.38
C PHE A 72 -5.07 -11.48 -5.40
N ALA A 73 -5.48 -10.40 -6.07
CA ALA A 73 -4.62 -9.24 -6.24
C ALA A 73 -5.37 -7.92 -6.15
N TRP A 74 -4.67 -6.88 -5.70
CA TRP A 74 -5.17 -5.51 -5.69
C TRP A 74 -4.04 -4.50 -5.92
N THR A 75 -4.43 -3.26 -6.20
CA THR A 75 -3.49 -2.13 -6.36
C THR A 75 -3.69 -1.15 -5.22
N SER A 76 -2.64 -0.90 -4.45
CA SER A 76 -2.62 0.12 -3.41
C SER A 76 -1.90 1.38 -3.90
N HIS A 77 -2.40 2.55 -3.50
CA HIS A 77 -1.79 3.85 -3.81
C HIS A 77 -1.16 4.41 -2.53
N ILE A 78 0.17 4.37 -2.44
CA ILE A 78 0.90 4.79 -1.25
C ILE A 78 1.49 6.18 -1.43
N LYS A 79 1.51 6.98 -0.36
CA LYS A 79 2.14 8.31 -0.34
C LYS A 79 3.66 8.20 -0.16
N ILE A 80 4.46 8.97 -0.90
CA ILE A 80 5.92 8.80 -0.87
C ILE A 80 6.56 9.13 0.49
N ASP A 81 6.10 10.16 1.19
CA ASP A 81 6.86 10.70 2.32
C ASP A 81 6.37 10.24 3.72
N TRP A 82 5.18 9.62 3.86
CA TRP A 82 4.54 9.36 5.18
C TRP A 82 3.54 8.18 5.17
N ASP A 83 3.66 7.24 4.23
CA ASP A 83 2.65 6.19 4.09
C ASP A 83 2.78 5.08 5.14
N THR A 84 1.68 4.80 5.83
CA THR A 84 1.56 3.71 6.81
C THR A 84 0.57 2.64 6.36
N THR A 85 0.27 2.58 5.06
CA THR A 85 -0.73 1.68 4.52
C THR A 85 -0.38 0.24 4.86
N LYS A 86 -1.34 -0.45 5.46
CA LYS A 86 -1.20 -1.81 5.94
C LYS A 86 -2.45 -2.59 5.58
N PHE A 87 -2.29 -3.72 4.91
CA PHE A 87 -3.37 -4.68 4.68
C PHE A 87 -3.14 -5.91 5.53
N VAL A 88 -4.12 -6.20 6.40
CA VAL A 88 -4.21 -7.44 7.17
C VAL A 88 -5.21 -8.35 6.47
N CYS A 89 -4.80 -9.59 6.23
CA CYS A 89 -5.66 -10.58 5.59
C CYS A 89 -5.94 -11.74 6.51
N HIS A 90 -7.21 -12.11 6.66
CA HIS A 90 -7.62 -13.42 7.12
C HIS A 90 -7.53 -14.38 5.95
N ILE A 91 -6.76 -15.45 6.10
CA ILE A 91 -6.59 -16.47 5.07
C ILE A 91 -6.99 -17.80 5.70
N TRP A 92 -7.81 -18.58 5.00
CA TRP A 92 -8.20 -19.91 5.46
C TRP A 92 -8.38 -20.89 4.31
N TRP A 93 -8.23 -22.17 4.63
CA TRP A 93 -8.43 -23.29 3.72
C TRP A 93 -8.77 -24.55 4.53
N TRP A 94 -9.18 -25.61 3.84
CA TRP A 94 -9.46 -26.90 4.47
C TRP A 94 -8.40 -27.91 4.08
N ASP A 95 -7.79 -28.55 5.07
CA ASP A 95 -6.83 -29.63 4.86
C ASP A 95 -7.50 -30.91 4.32
N SER A 96 -6.68 -31.92 4.02
CA SER A 96 -7.17 -33.21 3.51
C SER A 96 -8.04 -34.00 4.50
N LYS A 97 -8.06 -33.60 5.78
CA LYS A 97 -8.91 -34.17 6.83
C LYS A 97 -10.19 -33.35 7.05
N GLY A 98 -10.38 -32.28 6.28
CA GLY A 98 -11.50 -31.34 6.45
C GLY A 98 -11.36 -30.41 7.65
N GLN A 99 -10.15 -30.29 8.22
CA GLN A 99 -9.86 -29.32 9.27
C GLN A 99 -9.58 -27.97 8.64
N MET A 100 -10.19 -26.92 9.20
CA MET A 100 -9.92 -25.56 8.76
C MET A 100 -8.56 -25.13 9.33
N VAL A 101 -7.70 -24.64 8.46
CA VAL A 101 -6.44 -23.99 8.80
C VAL A 101 -6.61 -22.52 8.46
N ASP A 102 -6.44 -21.63 9.45
CA ASP A 102 -6.63 -20.19 9.24
C ASP A 102 -5.67 -19.31 10.03
N GLY A 103 -5.53 -18.06 9.61
CA GLY A 103 -4.69 -17.09 10.28
C GLY A 103 -4.85 -15.67 9.74
N PHE A 104 -4.45 -14.71 10.56
CA PHE A 104 -4.39 -13.29 10.20
C PHE A 104 -2.95 -12.87 9.95
N PHE A 105 -2.71 -12.27 8.79
CA PHE A 105 -1.37 -11.95 8.34
C PHE A 105 -1.26 -10.51 7.85
N ASP A 106 -0.16 -9.85 8.22
CA ASP A 106 0.25 -8.56 7.65
C ASP A 106 0.80 -8.78 6.24
N ILE A 107 -0.10 -8.97 5.26
CA ILE A 107 0.24 -9.32 3.88
C ILE A 107 0.95 -8.17 3.17
N TYR A 108 0.51 -6.94 3.39
CA TYR A 108 1.20 -5.75 2.91
C TYR A 108 1.38 -4.73 4.03
N LYS A 109 2.58 -4.14 4.09
CA LYS A 109 2.89 -3.00 4.95
C LYS A 109 3.89 -2.12 4.21
N SER A 110 3.48 -0.90 3.85
CA SER A 110 4.30 0.04 3.07
C SER A 110 5.70 0.23 3.64
N THR A 111 5.82 0.42 4.95
CA THR A 111 7.10 0.65 5.65
C THR A 111 8.06 -0.54 5.59
N ARG A 112 7.54 -1.74 5.30
CA ARG A 112 8.32 -2.99 5.18
C ARG A 112 8.58 -3.31 3.71
N ASP A 113 7.56 -3.17 2.87
CA ASP A 113 7.51 -3.83 1.56
C ASP A 113 7.90 -2.94 0.38
N ILE A 114 7.78 -1.60 0.51
CA ILE A 114 7.92 -0.66 -0.62
C ILE A 114 9.25 -0.81 -1.37
N TYR A 115 10.35 -1.09 -0.66
CA TYR A 115 11.68 -1.26 -1.25
C TYR A 115 12.04 -2.72 -1.54
N ASP A 116 11.37 -3.67 -0.90
CA ASP A 116 11.71 -5.09 -0.97
C ASP A 116 11.10 -5.80 -2.19
N CYS A 117 9.97 -5.31 -2.69
CA CYS A 117 9.22 -5.93 -3.79
C CYS A 117 9.17 -5.10 -5.08
N THR A 118 9.85 -3.94 -5.14
CA THR A 118 9.90 -3.07 -6.34
C THR A 118 8.51 -2.81 -6.96
N TYR A 119 7.53 -2.46 -6.12
CA TYR A 119 6.12 -2.22 -6.48
C TYR A 119 5.28 -3.44 -6.90
N GLU A 120 5.87 -4.63 -7.06
CA GLU A 120 5.19 -5.89 -7.38
C GLU A 120 5.39 -6.89 -6.23
N CYS A 121 4.47 -6.86 -5.28
CA CYS A 121 4.55 -7.59 -4.02
C CYS A 121 3.89 -8.97 -4.12
N HIS A 122 4.70 -10.01 -4.37
CA HIS A 122 4.23 -11.39 -4.44
C HIS A 122 4.28 -12.11 -3.08
N ARG A 123 3.22 -12.84 -2.78
CA ARG A 123 2.98 -13.59 -1.54
C ARG A 123 2.46 -14.97 -1.90
N PHE A 124 3.02 -16.01 -1.31
CA PHE A 124 2.66 -17.40 -1.61
C PHE A 124 2.14 -18.06 -0.34
N VAL A 125 0.88 -18.47 -0.37
CA VAL A 125 0.25 -19.20 0.72
C VAL A 125 0.51 -20.69 0.52
N LYS A 126 1.20 -21.32 1.47
CA LYS A 126 1.62 -22.72 1.41
C LYS A 126 1.11 -23.51 2.63
N PRO A 127 1.16 -24.86 2.59
CA PRO A 127 0.63 -25.67 3.70
C PRO A 127 1.30 -25.40 5.06
N ASP A 128 2.55 -24.94 5.08
CA ASP A 128 3.36 -24.65 6.27
C ASP A 128 3.36 -23.16 6.67
N GLY A 129 2.88 -22.27 5.81
CA GLY A 129 2.72 -20.85 6.12
C GLY A 129 2.81 -19.95 4.89
N ILE A 130 3.15 -18.69 5.12
CA ILE A 130 3.17 -17.64 4.11
C ILE A 130 4.61 -17.27 3.77
N TYR A 131 4.90 -17.21 2.47
CA TYR A 131 6.20 -16.85 1.92
C TYR A 131 6.12 -15.56 1.12
N PHE A 132 7.12 -14.70 1.26
CA PHE A 132 7.19 -13.42 0.55
C PHE A 132 8.34 -13.44 -0.45
N LEU A 133 8.12 -12.92 -1.66
CA LEU A 133 9.21 -12.63 -2.58
C LEU A 133 9.88 -11.31 -2.17
N VAL A 134 11.15 -11.38 -1.77
CA VAL A 134 11.96 -10.24 -1.33
C VAL A 134 13.27 -10.26 -2.10
N ASN A 135 13.55 -9.25 -2.91
CA ASN A 135 14.74 -9.17 -3.77
C ASN A 135 14.99 -10.50 -4.53
N ASP A 136 13.98 -10.94 -5.28
CA ASP A 136 13.95 -12.19 -6.05
C ASP A 136 14.16 -13.49 -5.25
N THR A 137 14.10 -13.42 -3.92
CA THR A 137 14.23 -14.58 -3.04
C THR A 137 12.92 -14.84 -2.31
N ILE A 138 12.40 -16.06 -2.40
CA ILE A 138 11.22 -16.50 -1.65
C ILE A 138 11.63 -16.79 -0.20
N LYS A 139 11.08 -16.04 0.76
CA LYS A 139 11.41 -16.15 2.19
C LYS A 139 10.20 -16.59 3.01
N PHE A 140 10.36 -17.62 3.83
CA PHE A 140 9.37 -18.00 4.83
C PHE A 140 9.19 -16.85 5.82
N THR A 141 7.97 -16.33 5.95
CA THR A 141 7.73 -15.08 6.68
C THR A 141 6.79 -15.27 7.86
N ASN A 142 5.69 -16.01 7.67
CA ASN A 142 4.70 -16.23 8.71
C ASN A 142 4.31 -17.71 8.76
N PRO A 143 4.54 -18.43 9.87
CA PRO A 143 3.94 -19.75 10.05
C PRO A 143 2.41 -19.62 10.19
N TRP A 144 1.68 -20.70 9.90
CA TRP A 144 0.30 -20.80 10.36
C TRP A 144 0.24 -20.75 11.89
N PRO A 145 -0.79 -20.11 12.48
CA PRO A 145 -1.03 -20.20 13.92
C PRO A 145 -1.20 -21.66 14.38
N GLU A 146 -0.77 -21.94 15.61
CA GLU A 146 -0.99 -23.23 16.30
C GLU A 146 -2.43 -23.39 16.80
#